data_AF-A0A2T2N0S2-F1
#
_entry.id   AF-A0A2T2N0S2-F1
#
_cell.length_a   1.000
_cell.length_b   1.000
_cell.length_c   1.000
_cell.angle_alpha   90.00
_cell.angle_beta   90.00
_cell.angle_gamma   90.00
#
_symmetry.space_group_name_H-M   'P 1'
#
loop_
_entity.id
_entity.type
_entity.pdbx_description
1 polymer ?
#
loop_
_entity_poly.entity_id
_entity_poly.type
_entity_poly.pdbx_seq_one_letter_code
_entity_poly.pdbx_strand_id
1 'polypeptide(L)'
;MTFLSSWVNGKSTVLCVGANLTFQSTLQRVLSQMEIDPSLSEPFSLHVPIVETIIAMQDASVWSIRDVVRGIEKDRFRQTRGSRDFVLLHETARHAIHSFETLSVTVEALDALKHQVMDLSLSKQGDKKQADRAYQLRSQVDFQIQILRNLLHRSQSNKERLQNEISLAYNMIAQRDSQVMTGLGEASRLDSGAMRTIAVVTMAFLPPTFLSAVFSMSFFNYSPAQDDQASAWSVSDKFWVYWAFAVPLTCLTMAIWFWRQKWMRRGTKLMQV
;
A
#
# COMPACT_ATOMS: atom_id res chain seq x y z
N MET A 1 27.88 -5.26 -15.18
CA MET A 1 28.86 -5.19 -16.29
C MET A 1 30.18 -4.75 -15.71
N THR A 2 31.29 -5.32 -16.18
CA THR A 2 32.62 -5.01 -15.66
C THR A 2 33.52 -4.58 -16.81
N PHE A 3 34.30 -3.52 -16.59
CA PHE A 3 35.21 -2.95 -17.58
C PHE A 3 36.64 -3.06 -17.06
N LEU A 4 37.52 -3.64 -17.86
CA LEU A 4 38.94 -3.78 -17.57
C LEU A 4 39.71 -3.06 -18.67
N SER A 5 40.38 -1.96 -18.33
CA SER A 5 41.19 -1.22 -19.30
C SER A 5 42.67 -1.45 -19.07
N SER A 6 43.40 -1.71 -20.15
CA SER A 6 44.85 -1.76 -20.18
C SER A 6 45.39 -0.77 -21.20
N TRP A 7 46.49 -0.12 -20.85
CA TRP A 7 47.19 0.81 -21.72
C TRP A 7 48.66 0.41 -21.79
N VAL A 8 49.10 -0.11 -22.94
CA VAL A 8 50.45 -0.62 -23.15
C VAL A 8 50.96 -0.14 -24.52
N ASN A 9 52.17 0.41 -24.56
CA ASN A 9 52.84 0.85 -25.80
C ASN A 9 51.99 1.79 -26.68
N GLY A 10 51.24 2.73 -26.07
CA GLY A 10 50.40 3.68 -26.79
C GLY A 10 49.12 3.10 -27.41
N LYS A 11 48.80 1.83 -27.12
CA LYS A 11 47.54 1.19 -27.46
C LYS A 11 46.67 1.09 -26.20
N SER A 12 45.43 1.56 -26.32
CA SER A 12 44.40 1.39 -25.30
C SER A 12 43.54 0.17 -25.66
N THR A 13 43.25 -0.69 -24.71
CA THR A 13 42.36 -1.84 -24.89
C THR A 13 41.42 -1.93 -23.70
N VAL A 14 40.11 -2.02 -23.97
CA VAL A 14 39.09 -2.19 -22.93
C VAL A 14 38.37 -3.52 -23.15
N LEU A 15 38.41 -4.38 -22.14
CA LEU A 15 37.65 -5.62 -22.09
C LEU A 15 36.33 -5.37 -21.35
N CYS A 16 35.22 -5.58 -22.04
CA CYS A 16 33.87 -5.47 -21.50
C CYS A 16 33.32 -6.85 -21.19
N VAL A 17 33.15 -7.17 -19.91
CA VAL A 17 32.61 -8.46 -19.45
C VAL A 17 31.13 -8.31 -19.07
N GLY A 18 30.29 -9.21 -19.58
CA GLY A 18 28.85 -9.21 -19.35
C GLY A 18 28.07 -8.17 -20.15
N ALA A 19 28.62 -7.69 -21.27
CA ALA A 19 27.96 -6.74 -22.17
C ALA A 19 26.80 -7.42 -22.91
N ASN A 20 25.57 -6.98 -22.66
CA ASN A 20 24.38 -7.48 -23.33
C ASN A 20 24.28 -6.97 -24.79
N LEU A 21 23.39 -7.57 -25.59
CA LEU A 21 23.23 -7.23 -27.01
C LEU A 21 22.86 -5.76 -27.22
N THR A 22 22.01 -5.20 -26.36
CA THR A 22 21.59 -3.79 -26.40
C THR A 22 22.75 -2.84 -26.18
N PHE A 23 23.65 -3.16 -25.24
CA PHE A 23 24.86 -2.39 -24.99
C PHE A 23 25.79 -2.46 -26.20
N GLN A 24 25.99 -3.65 -26.77
CA GLN A 24 26.86 -3.83 -27.95
C GLN A 24 26.36 -3.02 -29.16
N SER A 25 25.07 -3.08 -29.48
CA SER A 25 24.50 -2.32 -30.59
C SER A 25 24.58 -0.81 -30.37
N THR A 26 24.36 -0.37 -29.13
CA THR A 26 24.43 1.05 -28.77
C THR A 26 25.86 1.56 -28.82
N LEU A 27 26.82 0.79 -28.32
CA LEU A 27 28.24 1.11 -28.37
C LEU A 27 28.74 1.19 -29.82
N GLN A 28 28.37 0.23 -30.67
CA GLN A 28 28.70 0.27 -32.10
C GLN A 28 28.16 1.54 -32.77
N ARG A 29 26.93 1.94 -32.44
CA ARG A 29 26.34 3.18 -32.94
C ARG A 29 27.14 4.41 -32.48
N VAL A 30 27.47 4.51 -31.19
CA VAL A 30 28.27 5.63 -30.65
C VAL A 30 29.67 5.67 -31.29
N LEU A 31 30.33 4.52 -31.41
CA LEU A 31 31.65 4.43 -32.05
C LEU A 31 31.61 4.81 -33.54
N SER A 32 30.54 4.46 -34.27
CA SER A 32 30.38 4.83 -35.68
C SER A 32 30.14 6.32 -35.91
N GLN A 33 29.65 7.04 -34.88
CA GLN A 33 29.43 8.48 -34.91
C GLN A 33 30.68 9.28 -34.51
N MET A 34 31.63 8.62 -33.83
CA MET A 34 32.92 9.20 -33.52
C MET A 34 33.84 9.08 -34.75
N GLU A 35 34.27 10.21 -35.32
CA GLU A 35 35.40 10.21 -36.25
C GLU A 35 36.62 9.63 -35.52
N ILE A 36 37.29 8.64 -36.12
CA ILE A 36 38.48 7.98 -35.56
C ILE A 36 39.63 8.99 -35.59
N ASP A 37 39.64 9.89 -34.62
CA ASP A 37 40.69 10.87 -34.41
C ASP A 37 41.92 10.14 -33.82
N PRO A 38 43.17 10.54 -34.13
CA PRO A 38 44.38 9.89 -33.60
C PRO A 38 44.56 10.08 -32.07
N SER A 39 43.55 10.59 -31.37
CA SER A 39 43.42 10.75 -29.92
C SER A 39 43.13 9.44 -29.16
N LEU A 40 42.80 8.34 -29.86
CA LEU A 40 42.60 7.00 -29.27
C LEU A 40 43.86 6.40 -28.60
N SER A 41 45.02 7.03 -28.76
CA SER A 41 46.26 6.63 -28.07
C SER A 41 46.38 7.19 -26.65
N GLU A 42 45.53 8.15 -26.26
CA GLU A 42 45.58 8.69 -24.90
C GLU A 42 44.96 7.72 -23.89
N PRO A 43 45.54 7.64 -22.67
CA PRO A 43 44.89 6.95 -21.57
C PRO A 43 43.48 7.50 -21.43
N PHE A 44 42.50 6.61 -21.26
CA PHE A 44 41.11 6.95 -21.01
C PHE A 44 40.21 7.35 -22.21
N SER A 45 40.77 7.62 -23.39
CA SER A 45 40.00 7.95 -24.61
C SER A 45 38.88 6.93 -24.93
N LEU A 46 39.15 5.63 -24.80
CA LEU A 46 38.17 4.55 -25.05
C LEU A 46 37.03 4.47 -24.03
N HIS A 47 37.16 5.10 -22.85
CA HIS A 47 36.09 5.09 -21.86
C HIS A 47 35.01 6.12 -22.15
N VAL A 48 35.32 7.17 -22.90
CA VAL A 48 34.35 8.19 -23.33
C VAL A 48 33.14 7.57 -24.08
N PRO A 49 33.31 6.79 -25.16
CA PRO A 49 32.18 6.13 -25.84
C PRO A 49 31.47 5.11 -24.97
N ILE A 50 32.19 4.45 -24.06
CA ILE A 50 31.61 3.48 -23.12
C ILE A 50 30.67 4.20 -22.15
N VAL A 51 31.12 5.29 -21.53
CA VAL A 51 30.33 6.09 -20.61
C VAL A 51 29.14 6.72 -21.32
N GLU A 52 29.30 7.20 -22.55
CA GLU A 52 28.19 7.71 -23.36
C GLU A 52 27.13 6.64 -23.64
N THR A 53 27.56 5.40 -23.91
CA THR A 53 26.66 4.25 -24.05
C THR A 53 25.92 3.94 -22.75
N ILE A 54 26.63 3.98 -21.61
CA ILE A 54 26.03 3.78 -20.28
C ILE A 54 24.99 4.88 -20.00
N ILE A 55 25.32 6.14 -20.27
CA ILE A 55 24.41 7.28 -20.12
C ILE A 55 23.13 7.07 -20.92
N ALA A 56 23.24 6.67 -22.20
CA ALA A 56 22.07 6.44 -23.05
C ALA A 56 21.16 5.31 -22.50
N MET A 57 21.74 4.23 -21.99
CA MET A 57 20.98 3.13 -21.38
C MET A 57 20.34 3.53 -20.06
N GLN A 58 21.04 4.29 -19.23
CA GLN A 58 20.53 4.77 -17.94
C GLN A 58 19.41 5.78 -18.14
N ASP A 59 19.54 6.68 -19.12
CA ASP A 59 18.49 7.61 -19.51
C ASP A 59 17.22 6.82 -19.87
N ALA A 60 17.30 5.88 -20.81
CA ALA A 60 16.17 5.05 -21.21
C ALA A 60 15.52 4.30 -20.01
N SER A 61 16.33 3.77 -19.09
CA SER A 61 15.83 3.12 -17.86
C SER A 61 15.05 4.11 -16.98
N VAL A 62 15.62 5.28 -16.69
CA VAL A 62 14.97 6.32 -15.86
C VAL A 62 13.66 6.81 -16.50
N TRP A 63 13.64 7.01 -17.83
CA TRP A 63 12.43 7.40 -18.55
C TRP A 63 11.34 6.33 -18.52
N SER A 64 11.70 5.06 -18.69
CA SER A 64 10.73 3.96 -18.63
C SER A 64 10.01 3.90 -17.28
N ILE A 65 10.74 4.06 -16.18
CA ILE A 65 10.18 4.06 -14.81
C ILE A 65 9.30 5.28 -14.61
N ARG A 66 9.76 6.46 -15.05
CA ARG A 66 8.97 7.69 -14.98
C ARG A 66 7.62 7.54 -15.69
N ASP A 67 7.59 6.87 -16.84
CA ASP A 67 6.37 6.70 -17.62
C ASP A 67 5.38 5.78 -16.90
N VAL A 68 5.87 4.71 -16.26
CA VAL A 68 5.03 3.85 -15.41
C VAL A 68 4.50 4.62 -14.19
N VAL A 69 5.37 5.35 -13.48
CA VAL A 69 4.96 6.20 -12.33
C VAL A 69 3.92 7.23 -12.76
N ARG A 70 4.09 7.86 -13.91
CA ARG A 70 3.11 8.81 -14.46
C ARG A 70 1.78 8.13 -14.80
N GLY A 71 1.81 6.89 -15.27
CA GLY A 71 0.60 6.08 -15.47
C GLY A 71 -0.15 5.87 -14.17
N ILE A 72 0.55 5.42 -13.13
CA ILE A 72 0.03 5.23 -11.77
C ILE A 72 -0.62 6.52 -11.24
N GLU A 73 0.07 7.65 -11.35
CA GLU A 73 -0.42 8.95 -10.88
C GLU A 73 -1.71 9.42 -11.57
N LYS A 74 -1.89 9.06 -12.85
CA LYS A 74 -3.09 9.39 -13.64
C LYS A 74 -4.27 8.49 -13.29
N ASP A 75 -4.00 7.21 -13.01
CA ASP A 75 -5.04 6.20 -12.73
C ASP A 75 -5.48 6.15 -11.25
N ARG A 76 -5.07 7.13 -10.44
CA ARG A 76 -5.38 7.27 -9.01
C ARG A 76 -6.84 6.99 -8.62
N PHE A 77 -7.80 7.47 -9.44
CA PHE A 77 -9.23 7.31 -9.16
C PHE A 77 -9.76 5.89 -9.43
N ARG A 78 -9.07 5.10 -10.28
CA ARG A 78 -9.45 3.72 -10.61
C ARG A 78 -8.88 2.68 -9.64
N GLN A 79 -7.74 2.98 -9.01
CA GLN A 79 -7.03 2.08 -8.08
C GLN A 79 -7.81 1.72 -6.82
N THR A 80 -8.90 2.43 -6.50
CA THR A 80 -9.80 2.10 -5.38
C THR A 80 -10.62 0.81 -5.59
N ARG A 81 -10.43 0.06 -6.69
CA ARG A 81 -11.27 -1.09 -7.05
C ARG A 81 -10.60 -2.47 -7.01
N GLY A 82 -9.28 -2.62 -6.84
CA GLY A 82 -8.69 -3.96 -6.90
C GLY A 82 -7.29 -4.17 -6.30
N SER A 83 -7.04 -5.40 -5.83
CA SER A 83 -5.77 -5.86 -5.22
C SER A 83 -4.61 -6.04 -6.22
N ARG A 84 -4.90 -6.29 -7.51
CA ARG A 84 -3.87 -6.47 -8.56
C ARG A 84 -2.98 -5.24 -8.77
N ASP A 85 -3.48 -4.05 -8.46
CA ASP A 85 -2.75 -2.79 -8.70
C ASP A 85 -1.63 -2.56 -7.67
N PHE A 86 -1.69 -3.20 -6.49
CA PHE A 86 -0.66 -3.09 -5.45
C PHE A 86 0.61 -3.88 -5.76
N VAL A 87 0.46 -5.05 -6.41
CA VAL A 87 1.61 -5.83 -6.87
C VAL A 87 2.39 -5.03 -7.91
N LEU A 88 1.69 -4.39 -8.86
CA LEU A 88 2.32 -3.52 -9.84
C LEU A 88 3.00 -2.30 -9.18
N LEU A 89 2.34 -1.67 -8.20
CA LEU A 89 2.91 -0.57 -7.42
C LEU A 89 4.23 -0.99 -6.75
N HIS A 90 4.23 -2.17 -6.13
CA HIS A 90 5.39 -2.71 -5.43
C HIS A 90 6.53 -3.10 -6.39
N GLU A 91 6.23 -3.82 -7.48
CA GLU A 91 7.23 -4.17 -8.49
C GLU A 91 7.82 -2.92 -9.16
N THR A 92 6.99 -1.91 -9.45
CA THR A 92 7.48 -0.62 -9.95
C THR A 92 8.42 0.04 -8.94
N ALA A 93 8.11 -0.04 -7.64
CA ALA A 93 8.97 0.52 -6.59
C ALA A 93 10.31 -0.20 -6.51
N ARG A 94 10.30 -1.53 -6.61
CA ARG A 94 11.52 -2.34 -6.69
C ARG A 94 12.39 -1.92 -7.87
N HIS A 95 11.80 -1.75 -9.06
CA HIS A 95 12.55 -1.29 -10.25
C HIS A 95 13.06 0.15 -10.11
N ALA A 96 12.28 1.06 -9.52
CA ALA A 96 12.70 2.43 -9.23
C ALA A 96 13.90 2.49 -8.26
N ILE A 97 13.87 1.67 -7.21
CA ILE A 97 14.98 1.55 -6.25
C ILE A 97 16.22 1.00 -6.95
N HIS A 98 16.09 -0.10 -7.70
CA HIS A 98 17.23 -0.71 -8.40
C HIS A 98 17.86 0.23 -9.44
N SER A 99 17.04 0.99 -10.18
CA SER A 99 17.55 1.98 -11.14
C SER A 99 18.28 3.12 -10.42
N PHE A 100 17.78 3.59 -9.28
CA PHE A 100 18.46 4.61 -8.48
C PHE A 100 19.79 4.10 -7.92
N GLU A 101 19.81 2.89 -7.37
CA GLU A 101 21.01 2.24 -6.80
C GLU A 101 22.09 2.03 -7.87
N THR A 102 21.71 1.43 -9.01
CA THR A 102 22.64 1.19 -10.12
C THR A 102 23.24 2.50 -10.62
N LEU A 103 22.43 3.56 -10.69
CA LEU A 103 22.88 4.87 -11.15
C LEU A 103 23.79 5.56 -10.13
N SER A 104 23.53 5.41 -8.82
CA SER A 104 24.40 5.90 -7.74
C SER A 104 25.79 5.27 -7.83
N VAL A 105 25.84 3.94 -7.93
CA VAL A 105 27.10 3.20 -8.08
C VAL A 105 27.82 3.60 -9.38
N THR A 106 27.09 3.87 -10.46
CA THR A 106 27.68 4.34 -11.73
C THR A 106 28.32 5.72 -11.58
N VAL A 107 27.67 6.66 -10.90
CA VAL A 107 28.22 7.99 -10.62
C VAL A 107 29.48 7.88 -9.75
N GLU A 108 29.43 7.11 -8.67
CA GLU A 108 30.58 6.89 -7.77
C GLU A 108 31.77 6.25 -8.51
N ALA A 109 31.51 5.23 -9.33
CA ALA A 109 32.54 4.57 -10.12
C ALA A 109 33.19 5.53 -11.12
N LEU A 110 32.40 6.41 -11.76
CA LEU A 110 32.92 7.36 -12.74
C LEU A 110 33.69 8.51 -12.07
N ASP A 111 33.27 8.97 -10.88
CA ASP A 111 34.02 9.93 -10.08
C ASP A 111 35.39 9.35 -9.65
N ALA A 112 35.41 8.11 -9.15
CA ALA A 112 36.67 7.44 -8.78
C ALA A 112 37.61 7.29 -9.97
N LEU A 113 37.05 6.91 -11.12
CA LEU A 113 37.80 6.75 -12.35
C LEU A 113 38.32 8.10 -12.89
N LYS A 114 37.55 9.20 -12.76
CA LYS A 114 38.03 10.55 -13.07
C LYS A 114 39.24 10.94 -12.21
N HIS A 115 39.21 10.63 -10.91
CA HIS A 115 40.35 10.89 -10.02
C HIS A 115 41.61 10.14 -10.47
N GLN A 116 41.49 8.87 -10.84
CA GLN A 116 42.62 8.09 -11.36
C GLN A 116 43.20 8.67 -12.67
N VAL A 117 42.33 9.17 -13.55
CA VAL A 117 42.76 9.83 -14.80
C VAL A 117 43.49 11.14 -14.51
N MET A 118 43.04 11.91 -13.53
CA MET A 118 43.71 13.15 -13.11
C MET A 118 45.12 12.89 -12.57
N ASP A 119 45.30 11.87 -11.74
CA ASP A 119 46.61 11.50 -11.19
C ASP A 119 47.60 11.07 -12.29
N LEU A 120 47.15 10.26 -13.25
CA LEU A 120 47.96 9.81 -14.38
C LEU A 120 48.34 10.96 -15.33
N SER A 121 47.48 11.97 -15.47
CA SER A 121 47.69 13.12 -16.36
C SER A 121 48.75 14.09 -15.81
N LEU A 122 48.84 14.24 -14.48
CA LEU A 122 49.85 15.09 -13.82
C LEU A 122 51.29 14.55 -14.00
N SER A 123 51.45 13.24 -14.20
CA SER A 123 52.77 12.60 -14.30
C SER A 123 53.49 12.77 -15.65
N LYS A 124 52.83 13.28 -16.71
CA LYS A 124 53.36 13.28 -18.09
C LYS A 124 53.47 14.68 -18.74
N GLN A 125 53.45 15.74 -17.94
CA GLN A 125 53.32 17.12 -18.43
C GLN A 125 54.65 17.64 -19.03
N GLY A 126 54.81 17.49 -20.36
CA GLY A 126 55.97 18.02 -21.10
C GLY A 126 55.63 18.79 -22.38
N ASP A 127 54.45 18.59 -22.99
CA ASP A 127 54.06 19.20 -24.29
C ASP A 127 52.74 19.98 -24.19
N LYS A 128 52.70 21.18 -24.80
CA LYS A 128 51.57 22.12 -24.77
C LYS A 128 50.34 21.57 -25.50
N LYS A 129 50.53 20.86 -26.61
CA LYS A 129 49.44 20.20 -27.36
C LYS A 129 48.79 19.06 -26.56
N GLN A 130 49.57 18.38 -25.73
CA GLN A 130 49.09 17.30 -24.88
C GLN A 130 48.33 17.84 -23.67
N ALA A 131 48.71 19.01 -23.16
CA ALA A 131 47.95 19.72 -22.13
C ALA A 131 46.55 20.14 -22.62
N ASP A 132 46.44 20.64 -23.86
CA ASP A 132 45.15 21.03 -24.45
C ASP A 132 44.20 19.84 -24.62
N ARG A 133 44.71 18.68 -25.06
CA ARG A 133 43.94 17.44 -25.20
C ARG A 133 43.48 16.88 -23.85
N ALA A 134 44.36 16.86 -22.85
CA ALA A 134 44.02 16.44 -21.50
C ALA A 134 42.92 17.33 -20.89
N TYR A 135 42.94 18.64 -21.17
CA TYR A 135 41.89 19.56 -20.76
C TYR A 135 40.54 19.24 -21.42
N GLN A 136 40.52 19.00 -22.74
CA GLN A 136 39.32 18.62 -23.48
C GLN A 136 38.70 17.32 -22.95
N LEU A 137 39.54 16.29 -22.74
CA LEU A 137 39.11 15.01 -22.18
C LEU A 137 38.50 15.19 -20.78
N ARG A 138 39.16 15.97 -19.91
CA ARG A 138 38.65 16.27 -18.57
C ARG A 138 37.30 16.98 -18.61
N SER A 139 37.16 17.99 -19.47
CA SER A 139 35.90 18.71 -19.63
C SER A 139 34.78 17.80 -20.11
N GLN A 140 35.07 16.87 -21.03
CA GLN A 140 34.10 15.89 -21.51
C GLN A 140 33.67 14.91 -20.41
N VAL A 141 34.62 14.41 -19.61
CA VAL A 141 34.31 13.52 -18.48
C VAL A 141 33.49 14.24 -17.41
N ASP A 142 33.85 15.48 -17.09
CA ASP A 142 33.09 16.32 -16.15
C ASP A 142 31.64 16.52 -16.62
N PHE A 143 31.46 16.77 -17.92
CA PHE A 143 30.14 16.87 -18.53
C PHE A 143 29.34 15.55 -18.43
N GLN A 144 29.97 14.41 -18.74
CA GLN A 144 29.33 13.09 -18.64
C GLN A 144 28.92 12.74 -17.21
N ILE A 145 29.78 13.01 -16.21
CA ILE A 145 29.44 12.84 -14.80
C ILE A 145 28.25 13.72 -14.42
N GLN A 146 28.23 14.98 -14.87
CA GLN A 146 27.11 15.87 -14.58
C GLN A 146 25.79 15.37 -15.17
N ILE A 147 25.80 14.79 -16.37
CA ILE A 147 24.61 14.15 -16.95
C ILE A 147 24.13 13.00 -16.05
N LEU A 148 25.03 12.10 -15.62
CA LEU A 148 24.66 10.99 -14.74
C LEU A 148 24.10 11.47 -13.40
N ARG A 149 24.67 12.53 -12.80
CA ARG A 149 24.11 13.15 -11.58
C ARG A 149 22.71 13.70 -11.81
N ASN A 150 22.48 14.36 -12.94
CA ASN A 150 21.13 14.85 -13.29
C ASN A 150 20.14 13.69 -13.44
N LEU A 151 20.55 12.57 -14.05
CA LEU A 151 19.74 11.36 -14.13
C LEU A 151 19.51 10.74 -12.73
N LEU A 152 20.50 10.78 -11.85
CA LEU A 152 20.40 10.29 -10.47
C LEU A 152 19.33 11.04 -9.69
N HIS A 153 19.35 12.37 -9.76
CA HIS A 153 18.32 13.22 -9.15
C HIS A 153 16.93 12.93 -9.72
N ARG A 154 16.81 12.70 -11.04
CA ARG A 154 15.53 12.29 -11.65
C ARG A 154 15.06 10.93 -11.16
N SER A 155 15.97 9.96 -11.06
CA SER A 155 15.65 8.64 -10.53
C SER A 155 15.20 8.70 -9.07
N GLN A 156 15.84 9.54 -8.26
CA GLN A 156 15.44 9.80 -6.87
C GLN A 156 14.04 10.41 -6.81
N SER A 157 13.77 11.44 -7.60
CA SER A 157 12.44 12.07 -7.66
C SER A 157 11.36 11.08 -8.08
N ASN A 158 11.62 10.22 -9.07
CA ASN A 158 10.68 9.16 -9.46
C ASN A 158 10.41 8.17 -8.32
N LYS A 159 11.45 7.77 -7.57
CA LYS A 159 11.34 6.90 -6.40
C LYS A 159 10.47 7.54 -5.31
N GLU A 160 10.74 8.80 -4.97
CA GLU A 160 10.00 9.54 -3.94
C GLU A 160 8.53 9.76 -4.33
N ARG A 161 8.27 10.11 -5.60
CA ARG A 161 6.90 10.23 -6.13
C ARG A 161 6.13 8.92 -5.99
N LEU A 162 6.74 7.80 -6.36
CA LEU A 162 6.10 6.49 -6.24
C LEU A 162 5.85 6.09 -4.78
N GLN A 163 6.77 6.41 -3.86
CA GLN A 163 6.56 6.18 -2.42
C GLN A 163 5.37 7.00 -1.87
N ASN A 164 5.20 8.23 -2.35
CA ASN A 164 4.04 9.05 -1.99
C ASN A 164 2.73 8.44 -2.51
N GLU A 165 2.70 7.92 -3.75
CA GLU A 165 1.53 7.21 -4.28
C GLU A 165 1.20 5.95 -3.47
N ILE A 166 2.20 5.15 -3.10
CA ILE A 166 2.02 3.95 -2.27
C ILE A 166 1.40 4.33 -0.92
N SER A 167 1.94 5.35 -0.26
CA SER A 167 1.45 5.83 1.03
C SER A 167 0.01 6.34 0.94
N LEU A 168 -0.30 7.09 -0.13
CA LEU A 168 -1.64 7.56 -0.40
C LEU A 168 -2.62 6.40 -0.62
N ALA A 169 -2.24 5.39 -1.38
CA ALA A 169 -3.08 4.22 -1.63
C ALA A 169 -3.41 3.45 -0.33
N TYR A 170 -2.43 3.26 0.56
CA TYR A 170 -2.67 2.65 1.88
C TYR A 170 -3.61 3.49 2.75
N ASN A 171 -3.43 4.81 2.78
CA ASN A 171 -4.31 5.71 3.55
C ASN A 171 -5.76 5.65 3.04
N MET A 172 -5.96 5.60 1.72
CA MET A 172 -7.29 5.45 1.13
C MET A 172 -7.96 4.11 1.51
N ILE A 173 -7.20 3.01 1.53
CA ILE A 173 -7.72 1.72 1.98
C ILE A 173 -8.11 1.79 3.45
N ALA A 174 -7.23 2.27 4.32
CA ALA A 174 -7.50 2.38 5.74
C ALA A 174 -8.75 3.24 6.03
N GLN A 175 -8.92 4.33 5.28
CA GLN A 175 -10.11 5.18 5.36
C GLN A 175 -11.37 4.43 4.91
N ARG A 176 -11.30 3.66 3.84
CA ARG A 176 -12.43 2.86 3.35
C ARG A 176 -12.80 1.75 4.31
N ASP A 177 -11.84 1.01 4.84
CA ASP A 177 -12.07 -0.04 5.83
C ASP A 177 -12.68 0.54 7.10
N SER A 178 -12.22 1.71 7.54
CA SER A 178 -12.82 2.45 8.64
C SER A 178 -14.29 2.81 8.35
N GLN A 179 -14.59 3.31 7.14
CA GLN A 179 -15.97 3.61 6.73
C GLN A 179 -16.85 2.34 6.72
N VAL A 180 -16.36 1.24 6.15
CA VAL A 180 -17.08 -0.05 6.14
C VAL A 180 -17.33 -0.54 7.56
N MET A 181 -16.32 -0.47 8.43
CA MET A 181 -16.45 -0.87 9.83
C MET A 181 -17.44 0.02 10.59
N THR A 182 -17.45 1.34 10.35
CA THR A 182 -18.44 2.22 10.97
C THR A 182 -19.86 1.92 10.50
N GLY A 183 -20.05 1.69 9.19
CA GLY A 183 -21.35 1.30 8.64
C GLY A 183 -21.83 -0.05 9.16
N LEU A 184 -20.93 -1.03 9.29
CA LEU A 184 -21.23 -2.33 9.90
C LEU A 184 -21.58 -2.17 11.39
N GLY A 185 -20.88 -1.30 12.11
CA GLY A 185 -21.18 -0.98 13.51
C GLY A 185 -22.55 -0.31 13.67
N GLU A 186 -22.93 0.59 12.77
CA GLU A 186 -24.24 1.21 12.76
C GLU A 186 -25.35 0.19 12.45
N ALA A 187 -25.17 -0.63 11.41
CA ALA A 187 -26.10 -1.70 11.07
C ALA A 187 -26.26 -2.69 12.23
N SER A 188 -25.16 -3.10 12.87
CA SER A 188 -25.15 -3.96 14.06
C SER A 188 -25.86 -3.30 15.25
N ARG A 189 -25.73 -1.98 15.42
CA ARG A 189 -26.43 -1.23 16.47
C ARG A 189 -27.94 -1.18 16.24
N LEU A 190 -28.38 -1.00 15.00
CA LEU A 190 -29.80 -1.04 14.63
C LEU A 190 -30.38 -2.43 14.87
N ASP A 191 -29.67 -3.48 14.44
CA ASP A 191 -30.07 -4.88 14.66
C ASP A 191 -30.17 -5.22 16.16
N SER A 192 -29.17 -4.80 16.95
CA SER A 192 -29.18 -4.94 18.42
C SER A 192 -30.39 -4.21 19.06
N GLY A 193 -30.79 -3.07 18.49
CA GLY A 193 -31.98 -2.32 18.91
C GLY A 193 -33.26 -3.11 18.66
N ALA A 194 -33.42 -3.68 17.46
CA ALA A 194 -34.55 -4.53 17.11
C ALA A 194 -34.62 -5.78 18.02
N MET A 195 -33.49 -6.45 18.22
CA MET A 195 -33.38 -7.61 19.11
C MET A 195 -33.79 -7.27 20.55
N ARG A 196 -33.38 -6.09 21.06
CA ARG A 196 -33.78 -5.62 22.38
C ARG A 196 -35.29 -5.40 22.49
N THR A 197 -35.93 -4.86 21.45
CA THR A 197 -37.39 -4.68 21.42
C THR A 197 -38.11 -6.02 21.49
N ILE A 198 -37.70 -7.00 20.68
CA ILE A 198 -38.28 -8.36 20.72
C ILE A 198 -38.12 -8.97 22.11
N ALA A 199 -36.93 -8.87 22.71
CA ALA A 199 -36.70 -9.36 24.06
C ALA A 199 -37.63 -8.71 25.10
N VAL A 200 -37.84 -7.39 25.03
CA VAL A 200 -38.76 -6.68 25.94
C VAL A 200 -40.20 -7.16 25.75
N VAL A 201 -40.66 -7.33 24.51
CA VAL A 201 -41.99 -7.88 24.21
C VAL A 201 -42.14 -9.29 24.78
N THR A 202 -41.19 -10.19 24.53
CA THR A 202 -41.25 -11.56 25.07
C THR A 202 -41.28 -11.59 26.60
N MET A 203 -40.47 -10.77 27.29
CA MET A 203 -40.48 -10.70 28.76
C MET A 203 -41.81 -10.19 29.34
N ALA A 204 -42.54 -9.36 28.60
CA ALA A 204 -43.86 -8.88 29.02
C ALA A 204 -44.98 -9.92 28.82
N PHE A 205 -44.92 -10.69 27.73
CA PHE A 205 -45.96 -11.68 27.39
C PHE A 205 -45.74 -13.06 28.02
N LEU A 206 -44.50 -13.46 28.30
CA LEU A 206 -44.18 -14.81 28.77
C LEU A 206 -44.81 -15.13 30.15
N PRO A 207 -44.73 -14.28 31.18
CA PRO A 207 -45.30 -14.60 32.50
C PRO A 207 -46.84 -14.73 32.51
N PRO A 208 -47.61 -13.80 31.90
CA PRO A 208 -49.05 -13.95 31.77
C PRO A 208 -49.46 -15.18 30.95
N THR A 209 -48.75 -15.47 29.86
CA THR A 209 -49.04 -16.64 29.00
C THR A 209 -48.82 -17.96 29.75
N PHE A 210 -47.75 -18.07 30.53
CA PHE A 210 -47.49 -19.24 31.37
C PHE A 210 -48.59 -19.45 32.42
N LEU A 211 -48.96 -18.39 33.15
CA LEU A 211 -50.04 -18.47 34.15
C LEU A 211 -51.39 -18.75 33.49
N SER A 212 -51.66 -18.20 32.31
CA SER A 212 -52.85 -18.50 31.53
C SER A 212 -52.91 -19.99 31.22
N ALA A 213 -51.84 -20.62 30.73
CA ALA A 213 -51.81 -22.06 30.46
C ALA A 213 -52.02 -22.91 31.73
N VAL A 214 -51.37 -22.57 32.84
CA VAL A 214 -51.50 -23.29 34.12
C VAL A 214 -52.93 -23.19 34.68
N PHE A 215 -53.56 -22.02 34.55
CA PHE A 215 -54.87 -21.76 35.12
C PHE A 215 -56.05 -21.95 34.16
N SER A 216 -55.80 -22.10 32.86
CA SER A 216 -56.83 -22.25 31.81
C SER A 216 -57.76 -23.44 32.05
N MET A 217 -57.29 -24.49 32.70
CA MET A 217 -58.11 -25.66 33.02
C MET A 217 -58.94 -25.50 34.30
N SER A 218 -58.57 -24.56 35.19
CA SER A 218 -59.16 -24.44 36.54
C SER A 218 -60.20 -23.33 36.67
N PHE A 219 -60.19 -22.33 35.79
CA PHE A 219 -61.09 -21.16 35.88
C PHE A 219 -62.33 -21.20 34.96
N PHE A 220 -62.33 -22.07 33.94
CA PHE A 220 -63.47 -22.24 33.03
C PHE A 220 -64.23 -23.51 33.41
N ASN A 221 -65.44 -23.35 33.96
CA ASN A 221 -66.36 -24.46 34.22
C ASN A 221 -67.42 -24.50 33.12
N TYR A 222 -67.36 -25.54 32.30
CA TYR A 222 -68.42 -25.87 31.34
C TYR A 222 -69.43 -26.80 32.02
N SER A 223 -70.60 -26.26 32.35
CA SER A 223 -71.73 -27.08 32.80
C SER A 223 -72.55 -27.51 31.57
N PRO A 224 -72.50 -28.79 31.14
CA PRO A 224 -73.38 -29.26 30.07
C PRO A 224 -74.85 -29.14 30.51
N ALA A 225 -75.72 -28.76 29.58
CA ALA A 225 -77.13 -28.56 29.84
C ALA A 225 -77.80 -29.85 30.34
N GLN A 226 -78.37 -29.80 31.55
CA GLN A 226 -79.27 -30.84 32.04
C GLN A 226 -80.49 -30.14 32.66
N ASP A 227 -81.66 -30.47 32.09
CA ASP A 227 -83.00 -29.90 32.29
C ASP A 227 -83.14 -28.37 32.05
N ASP A 228 -83.73 -28.03 30.90
CA ASP A 228 -84.37 -26.75 30.54
C ASP A 228 -83.64 -25.42 30.80
N GLN A 229 -82.30 -25.42 30.96
CA GLN A 229 -81.49 -24.19 30.91
C GLN A 229 -80.35 -24.28 29.90
N ALA A 230 -80.23 -23.21 29.10
CA ALA A 230 -79.24 -23.06 28.05
C ALA A 230 -77.82 -23.18 28.60
N SER A 231 -76.93 -23.84 27.83
CA SER A 231 -75.50 -23.97 28.18
C SER A 231 -74.86 -22.62 28.44
N ALA A 232 -74.50 -22.33 29.69
CA ALA A 232 -73.85 -21.10 30.09
C ALA A 232 -72.36 -21.32 30.31
N TRP A 233 -71.53 -20.53 29.62
CA TRP A 233 -70.10 -20.43 29.94
C TRP A 233 -69.95 -19.61 31.22
N SER A 234 -69.68 -20.27 32.35
CA SER A 234 -69.44 -19.58 33.62
C SER A 234 -67.94 -19.35 33.83
N VAL A 235 -67.55 -18.09 34.00
CA VAL A 235 -66.19 -17.72 34.43
C VAL A 235 -66.17 -17.78 35.96
N SER A 236 -65.18 -18.48 36.53
CA SER A 236 -65.03 -18.59 37.99
C SER A 236 -64.82 -17.21 38.65
N ASP A 237 -65.50 -16.96 39.78
CA ASP A 237 -65.32 -15.75 40.61
C ASP A 237 -63.87 -15.52 41.08
N LYS A 238 -63.02 -16.56 41.01
CA LYS A 238 -61.59 -16.49 41.35
C LYS A 238 -60.69 -16.00 40.22
N PHE A 239 -61.25 -15.54 39.09
CA PHE A 239 -60.48 -14.97 37.98
C PHE A 239 -59.54 -13.83 38.40
N TRP A 240 -59.86 -13.10 39.47
CA TRP A 240 -58.99 -12.06 40.03
C TRP A 240 -57.61 -12.60 40.48
N VAL A 241 -57.52 -13.88 40.87
CA VAL A 241 -56.27 -14.54 41.29
C VAL A 241 -55.25 -14.57 40.15
N TYR A 242 -55.69 -14.70 38.89
CA TYR A 242 -54.80 -14.61 37.72
C TYR A 242 -54.05 -13.27 37.69
N TRP A 243 -54.77 -12.16 37.84
CA TRP A 243 -54.17 -10.82 37.85
C TRP A 243 -53.27 -10.59 39.05
N ALA A 244 -53.63 -11.15 40.22
CA ALA A 244 -52.84 -11.06 41.44
C ALA A 244 -51.44 -11.69 41.30
N PHE A 245 -51.27 -12.71 40.45
CA PHE A 245 -49.96 -13.33 40.19
C PHE A 245 -49.30 -12.83 38.91
N ALA A 246 -50.07 -12.57 37.85
CA ALA A 246 -49.52 -12.16 36.55
C ALA A 246 -48.85 -10.79 36.59
N VAL A 247 -49.45 -9.80 37.29
CA VAL A 247 -48.89 -8.45 37.36
C VAL A 247 -47.57 -8.43 38.14
N PRO A 248 -47.48 -8.97 39.38
CA PRO A 248 -46.22 -8.96 40.12
C PRO A 248 -45.10 -9.75 39.43
N LEU A 249 -45.42 -10.90 38.81
CA LEU A 249 -44.43 -11.72 38.13
C LEU A 249 -43.84 -10.98 36.90
N THR A 250 -44.68 -10.27 36.15
CA THR A 250 -44.23 -9.44 35.02
C THR A 250 -43.42 -8.22 35.48
N CYS A 251 -43.84 -7.56 36.57
CA CYS A 251 -43.06 -6.49 37.17
C CYS A 251 -41.69 -7.00 37.66
N LEU A 252 -41.63 -8.19 38.24
CA LEU A 252 -40.40 -8.81 38.73
C LEU A 252 -39.43 -9.12 37.58
N THR A 253 -39.89 -9.73 36.49
CA THR A 253 -39.04 -10.04 35.32
C THR A 253 -38.49 -8.76 34.67
N MET A 254 -39.32 -7.73 34.51
CA MET A 254 -38.87 -6.41 34.02
C MET A 254 -37.88 -5.74 34.98
N ALA A 255 -38.12 -5.79 36.29
CA ALA A 255 -37.25 -5.20 37.30
C ALA A 255 -35.85 -5.86 37.32
N ILE A 256 -35.80 -7.20 37.24
CA ILE A 256 -34.54 -7.96 37.17
C ILE A 256 -33.76 -7.58 35.91
N TRP A 257 -34.41 -7.49 34.76
CA TRP A 257 -33.75 -7.10 33.51
C TRP A 257 -33.22 -5.67 33.56
N PHE A 258 -34.01 -4.72 34.06
CA PHE A 258 -33.59 -3.33 34.20
C PHE A 258 -32.40 -3.19 35.16
N TRP A 259 -32.43 -3.90 36.28
CA TRP A 259 -31.33 -3.95 37.24
C TRP A 259 -30.06 -4.51 36.59
N ARG A 260 -30.15 -5.65 35.92
CA ARG A 260 -29.02 -6.26 35.19
C ARG A 260 -28.46 -5.32 34.14
N GLN A 261 -29.31 -4.66 33.37
CA GLN A 261 -28.87 -3.72 32.34
C GLN A 261 -28.17 -2.50 32.94
N LYS A 262 -28.67 -1.97 34.07
CA LYS A 262 -28.04 -0.86 34.80
C LYS A 262 -26.69 -1.27 35.40
N TRP A 263 -26.58 -2.49 35.92
CA TRP A 263 -25.33 -3.03 36.45
C TRP A 263 -24.28 -3.22 35.37
N MET A 264 -24.63 -3.83 34.24
CA MET A 264 -23.70 -3.97 33.11
C MET A 264 -23.19 -2.62 32.59
N ARG A 265 -24.08 -1.62 32.47
CA ARG A 265 -23.71 -0.25 32.06
C ARG A 265 -22.76 0.46 33.02
N ARG A 266 -22.76 0.12 34.32
CA ARG A 266 -21.84 0.68 35.31
C ARG A 266 -20.46 0.03 35.23
N GLY A 267 -20.40 -1.29 34.99
CA GLY A 267 -19.14 -2.00 34.83
C GLY A 267 -18.33 -1.57 33.60
N THR A 268 -18.99 -1.19 32.50
CA THR A 268 -18.29 -0.72 31.28
C THR A 268 -17.58 0.61 31.46
N LYS A 269 -18.09 1.47 32.35
CA LYS A 269 -17.48 2.78 32.65
C LYS A 269 -16.22 2.68 33.51
N LEU A 270 -16.01 1.56 34.20
CA LEU A 270 -14.83 1.33 35.06
C LEU A 270 -13.65 0.71 34.31
N MET A 271 -13.84 0.23 33.07
CA MET A 271 -12.77 -0.34 32.23
C MET A 271 -12.21 0.67 31.19
N GLN A 272 -12.74 1.89 31.14
CA GLN A 272 -12.29 2.96 30.24
C GLN A 272 -11.53 4.10 30.94
N VAL A 273 -11.17 3.91 32.22
CA VAL A 273 -10.29 4.79 33.02
C VAL A 273 -9.06 3.99 33.40
#